data_AF-A0AAD9I3I6-F1
#
_entry.id   AF-A0AAD9I3I6-F1
#
_cell.length_a   1.000
_cell.length_b   1.000
_cell.length_c   1.000
_cell.angle_alpha   90.00
_cell.angle_beta   90.00
_cell.angle_gamma   90.00
#
_symmetry.space_group_name_H-M   'P 1'
#
loop_
_entity.id
_entity.type
_entity.pdbx_description
1 polymer ?
#
loop_
_entity_poly.entity_id
_entity_poly.type
_entity_poly.pdbx_seq_one_letter_code
_entity_poly.pdbx_strand_id
1 'polypeptide(L)'
;MIPPKAMAPEQTFVINHPYHPQDVGIPHYRPNKTPLIGLLGSFVLIIFILLYGSLNVAKLCNSRLGRRDLSTFLWFVLCGFLHCFFEGYYVINHQNIAMSQSLFSQLWKEYALSDSRYLTSDPFMLCIETFTAVVWGPLSWVIAWMICHYTYFRTAGQRHIGLSRAAKLL
;
A
#
# COMPACT_ATOMS: atom_id res chain seq x y z
N MET A 1 -18.08 29.47 54.52
CA MET A 1 -18.53 29.14 53.16
C MET A 1 -17.35 29.42 52.23
N ILE A 2 -16.64 28.38 51.80
CA ILE A 2 -15.45 28.50 50.94
C ILE A 2 -15.97 28.68 49.51
N PRO A 3 -15.57 29.73 48.77
CA PRO A 3 -16.02 29.90 47.39
C PRO A 3 -15.51 28.72 46.53
N PRO A 4 -16.31 28.22 45.58
CA PRO A 4 -15.87 27.16 44.68
C PRO A 4 -14.64 27.65 43.90
N LYS A 5 -13.56 26.90 43.99
CA LYS A 5 -12.34 27.11 43.19
C LYS A 5 -12.76 27.07 41.73
N ALA A 6 -12.63 28.20 41.03
CA ALA A 6 -12.90 28.27 39.60
C ALA A 6 -12.09 27.17 38.91
N MET A 7 -12.78 26.27 38.23
CA MET A 7 -12.15 25.26 37.38
C MET A 7 -11.44 26.03 36.28
N ALA A 8 -10.11 25.91 36.23
CA ALA A 8 -9.32 26.53 35.18
C ALA A 8 -9.91 26.11 33.82
N PRO A 9 -9.98 27.01 32.82
CA PRO A 9 -10.41 26.62 31.49
C PRO A 9 -9.53 25.45 31.04
N GLU A 10 -10.17 24.36 30.65
CA GLU A 10 -9.52 23.23 30.00
C GLU A 10 -8.80 23.83 28.79
N GLN A 11 -7.46 23.94 28.88
CA GLN A 11 -6.64 24.33 27.75
C GLN A 11 -6.79 23.21 26.73
N THR A 12 -7.78 23.34 25.85
CA THR A 12 -7.80 22.62 24.59
C THR A 12 -6.53 23.06 23.87
N PHE A 13 -5.49 22.23 23.95
CA PHE A 13 -4.30 22.40 23.14
C PHE A 13 -4.76 22.23 21.69
N VAL A 14 -5.19 23.33 21.06
CA VAL A 14 -5.43 23.38 19.63
C VAL A 14 -4.06 23.30 18.98
N ILE A 15 -3.57 22.07 18.80
CA ILE A 15 -2.35 21.83 18.03
C ILE A 15 -2.70 22.19 16.59
N ASN A 16 -2.23 23.35 16.14
CA ASN A 16 -2.46 23.84 14.78
C ASN A 16 -1.94 22.80 13.76
N HIS A 17 -2.84 22.27 12.94
CA HIS A 17 -2.55 21.29 11.92
C HIS A 17 -3.34 21.60 10.64
N PRO A 18 -2.86 21.19 9.45
CA PRO A 18 -3.51 21.55 8.19
C PRO A 18 -4.78 20.71 7.87
N TYR A 19 -5.12 19.73 8.71
CA TYR A 19 -6.20 18.77 8.44
C TYR A 19 -7.59 19.32 8.77
N HIS A 20 -8.61 18.81 8.07
CA HIS A 20 -10.01 19.15 8.30
C HIS A 20 -10.78 17.99 8.95
N PRO A 21 -11.71 18.27 9.89
CA PRO A 21 -12.03 19.59 10.44
C PRO A 21 -10.92 20.10 11.40
N GLN A 22 -10.82 21.42 11.58
CA GLN A 22 -9.67 22.07 12.24
C GLN A 22 -9.63 21.90 13.76
N ASP A 23 -10.76 21.51 14.36
CA ASP A 23 -10.94 21.22 15.77
C ASP A 23 -10.69 19.76 16.14
N VAL A 24 -10.32 18.91 15.17
CA VAL A 24 -10.05 17.50 15.43
C VAL A 24 -8.79 17.33 16.28
N GLY A 25 -8.88 16.50 17.34
CA GLY A 25 -7.72 16.20 18.17
C GLY A 25 -6.78 15.23 17.46
N ILE A 26 -5.59 15.69 17.07
CA ILE A 26 -4.51 14.82 16.56
C ILE A 26 -3.36 14.80 17.59
N PRO A 27 -3.32 13.81 18.48
CA PRO A 27 -2.31 13.73 19.53
C PRO A 27 -0.90 13.71 18.96
N HIS A 28 0.00 14.49 19.58
CA HIS A 28 1.43 14.51 19.27
C HIS A 28 1.78 14.83 17.80
N TYR A 29 0.90 15.55 17.08
CA TYR A 29 1.13 15.91 15.68
C TYR A 29 2.48 16.61 15.47
N ARG A 30 3.23 16.15 14.48
CA ARG A 30 4.45 16.78 13.98
C ARG A 30 4.39 16.88 12.46
N PRO A 31 4.62 18.08 11.89
CA PRO A 31 4.64 18.25 10.44
C PRO A 31 5.75 17.41 9.79
N ASN A 32 5.61 17.14 8.50
CA ASN A 32 6.61 16.45 7.71
C ASN A 32 7.91 17.25 7.65
N LYS A 33 9.04 16.57 7.86
CA LYS A 33 10.37 17.15 7.68
C LYS A 33 10.81 17.13 6.21
N THR A 34 10.39 16.11 5.48
CA THR A 34 10.72 15.92 4.07
C THR A 34 9.65 16.60 3.21
N PRO A 35 10.02 17.41 2.21
CA PRO A 35 9.04 18.01 1.31
C PRO A 35 8.32 16.94 0.48
N LEU A 36 7.07 17.22 0.08
CA LEU A 36 6.21 16.30 -0.69
C LEU A 36 6.92 15.68 -1.90
N ILE A 37 7.63 16.49 -2.70
CA ILE A 37 8.35 16.00 -3.88
C ILE A 37 9.44 14.98 -3.51
N GLY A 38 10.11 15.18 -2.37
CA GLY A 38 11.10 14.22 -1.86
C GLY A 38 10.47 12.91 -1.40
N LEU A 39 9.30 12.97 -0.75
CA LEU A 39 8.53 11.80 -0.34
C LEU A 39 8.05 11.01 -1.56
N LEU A 40 7.42 11.68 -2.52
CA LEU A 40 6.94 11.08 -3.76
C LEU A 40 8.09 10.49 -4.58
N GLY A 41 9.21 11.20 -4.72
CA GLY A 41 10.39 10.71 -5.42
C GLY A 41 10.94 9.43 -4.80
N SER A 42 11.04 9.37 -3.48
CA SER A 42 11.48 8.17 -2.76
C SER A 42 10.51 7.00 -2.94
N PHE A 43 9.20 7.27 -2.89
CA PHE A 43 8.18 6.25 -3.04
C PHE A 43 8.10 5.68 -4.46
N VAL A 44 8.17 6.56 -5.47
CA VAL A 44 8.26 6.16 -6.89
C VAL A 44 9.51 5.33 -7.14
N LEU A 45 10.65 5.66 -6.52
CA LEU A 45 11.87 4.87 -6.64
C LEU A 45 11.68 3.45 -6.08
N ILE A 46 11.05 3.31 -4.91
CA ILE A 46 10.75 1.99 -4.32
C ILE A 46 9.85 1.18 -5.24
N ILE A 47 8.76 1.78 -5.73
CA ILE A 47 7.83 1.14 -6.68
C ILE A 47 8.56 0.74 -7.96
N PHE A 48 9.42 1.60 -8.51
CA PHE A 48 10.18 1.31 -9.71
C PHE A 48 11.11 0.11 -9.51
N ILE A 49 11.87 0.07 -8.40
CA ILE A 49 12.77 -1.06 -8.07
C ILE A 49 11.96 -2.34 -7.93
N LEU A 50 10.83 -2.30 -7.21
CA LEU A 50 9.93 -3.45 -7.04
C LEU A 50 9.43 -3.98 -8.39
N LEU A 51 8.88 -3.11 -9.24
CA LEU A 51 8.29 -3.51 -10.51
C LEU A 51 9.34 -3.96 -11.51
N TYR A 52 10.50 -3.30 -11.55
CA TYR A 52 11.62 -3.74 -12.38
C TYR A 52 12.17 -5.09 -11.93
N GLY A 53 12.36 -5.31 -10.62
CA GLY A 53 12.74 -6.61 -10.07
C GLY A 53 11.73 -7.69 -10.43
N SER A 54 10.44 -7.42 -10.23
CA SER A 54 9.35 -8.34 -10.52
C SER A 54 9.22 -8.65 -12.02
N LEU A 55 9.47 -7.68 -12.89
CA LEU A 55 9.55 -7.86 -14.34
C LEU A 55 10.63 -8.89 -14.71
N ASN A 56 11.82 -8.78 -14.10
CA ASN A 56 12.92 -9.72 -14.34
C ASN A 56 12.56 -11.12 -13.81
N VAL A 57 12.00 -11.22 -12.61
CA VAL A 57 11.51 -12.50 -12.05
C VAL A 57 10.47 -13.13 -12.97
N ALA A 58 9.47 -12.37 -13.43
CA ALA A 58 8.45 -12.88 -14.33
C ALA A 58 9.04 -13.45 -15.63
N LYS A 59 10.02 -12.77 -16.21
CA LYS A 59 10.73 -13.24 -17.42
C LYS A 59 11.60 -14.46 -17.18
N LEU A 60 12.17 -14.62 -15.98
CA LEU A 60 12.93 -15.81 -15.58
C LEU A 60 12.00 -17.01 -15.36
N CYS A 61 10.87 -16.80 -14.69
CA CYS A 61 9.87 -17.85 -14.46
C CYS A 61 9.18 -18.28 -15.76
N ASN A 62 8.86 -17.31 -16.64
CA ASN A 62 8.21 -17.56 -17.92
C ASN A 62 8.57 -16.49 -18.96
N SER A 63 9.57 -16.77 -19.78
CA SER A 63 10.04 -15.87 -20.84
C SER A 63 9.02 -15.62 -21.95
N ARG A 64 7.91 -16.37 -21.99
CA ARG A 64 6.86 -16.29 -23.02
C ARG A 64 5.60 -15.56 -22.54
N LEU A 65 5.65 -14.92 -21.37
CA LEU A 65 4.51 -14.17 -20.86
C LEU A 65 4.14 -13.04 -21.84
N GLY A 66 2.87 -13.01 -22.26
CA GLY A 66 2.38 -11.97 -23.16
C GLY A 66 2.42 -10.60 -22.47
N ARG A 67 2.45 -9.52 -23.24
CA ARG A 67 2.48 -8.14 -22.69
C ARG A 67 1.29 -7.84 -21.77
N ARG A 68 0.11 -8.40 -22.06
CA ARG A 68 -1.11 -8.23 -21.23
C ARG A 68 -0.95 -8.93 -19.89
N ASP A 69 -0.62 -10.22 -19.91
CA ASP A 69 -0.39 -11.02 -18.70
C ASP A 69 0.73 -10.42 -17.84
N LEU A 70 1.78 -9.90 -18.46
CA LEU A 70 2.87 -9.22 -17.78
C LEU A 70 2.42 -7.91 -17.11
N SER A 71 1.59 -7.11 -17.78
CA SER A 71 1.02 -5.89 -17.20
C SER A 71 0.13 -6.22 -16.00
N THR A 72 -0.74 -7.23 -16.14
CA THR A 72 -1.61 -7.70 -15.05
C THR A 72 -0.80 -8.27 -13.89
N PHE A 73 0.27 -9.02 -14.16
CA PHE A 73 1.21 -9.49 -13.14
C PHE A 73 1.80 -8.32 -12.35
N LEU A 74 2.39 -7.33 -13.04
CA LEU A 74 3.00 -6.17 -12.39
C LEU A 74 1.98 -5.33 -11.61
N TRP A 75 0.75 -5.21 -12.11
CA TRP A 75 -0.35 -4.58 -11.40
C TRP A 75 -0.64 -5.27 -10.06
N PHE A 76 -0.79 -6.60 -10.06
CA PHE A 76 -1.06 -7.33 -8.82
C PHE A 76 0.14 -7.35 -7.85
N VAL A 77 1.38 -7.33 -8.36
CA VAL A 77 2.57 -7.09 -7.52
C VAL A 77 2.51 -5.72 -6.86
N LEU A 78 2.15 -4.67 -7.60
CA LEU A 78 1.99 -3.33 -7.04
C LEU A 78 0.90 -3.29 -5.97
N CYS A 79 -0.28 -3.85 -6.25
CA CYS A 79 -1.37 -3.96 -5.29
C CYS A 79 -0.94 -4.73 -4.03
N GLY A 80 -0.31 -5.89 -4.19
CA GLY A 80 0.19 -6.69 -3.08
C GLY A 80 1.21 -5.93 -2.24
N PHE A 81 2.06 -5.11 -2.85
CA PHE A 81 3.00 -4.26 -2.12
C PHE A 81 2.29 -3.15 -1.33
N LEU A 82 1.38 -2.41 -1.98
CA LEU A 82 0.67 -1.31 -1.33
C LEU A 82 -0.16 -1.82 -0.15
N HIS A 83 -0.95 -2.87 -0.34
CA HIS A 83 -1.79 -3.42 0.73
C HIS A 83 -0.95 -4.03 1.87
N CYS A 84 0.01 -4.91 1.57
CA CYS A 84 0.76 -5.58 2.64
C CYS A 84 1.74 -4.66 3.37
N PHE A 85 2.40 -3.73 2.67
CA PHE A 85 3.48 -2.92 3.25
C PHE A 85 3.05 -1.50 3.57
N PHE A 86 2.30 -0.82 2.69
CA PHE A 86 1.91 0.57 2.94
C PHE A 86 0.71 0.67 3.88
N GLU A 87 -0.38 -0.05 3.58
CA GLU A 87 -1.57 -0.14 4.45
C GLU A 87 -1.29 -1.00 5.68
N GLY A 88 -0.56 -2.12 5.54
CA GLY A 88 -0.10 -2.89 6.70
C GLY A 88 0.76 -2.06 7.66
N TYR A 89 1.61 -1.16 7.16
CA TYR A 89 2.33 -0.21 8.01
C TYR A 89 1.38 0.72 8.76
N TYR A 90 0.33 1.23 8.10
CA TYR A 90 -0.71 2.03 8.75
C TYR A 90 -1.38 1.25 9.88
N VAL A 91 -1.86 0.04 9.61
CA VAL A 91 -2.55 -0.81 10.59
C VAL A 91 -1.69 -1.08 11.83
N ILE A 92 -0.37 -1.25 11.67
CA ILE A 92 0.54 -1.49 12.80
C ILE A 92 0.88 -0.20 13.55
N ASN A 93 0.95 0.94 12.86
CA ASN A 93 1.51 2.18 13.41
C ASN A 93 0.49 3.31 13.59
N HIS A 94 -0.80 3.09 13.35
CA HIS A 94 -1.84 4.13 13.24
C HIS A 94 -1.84 5.14 14.41
N GLN A 95 -1.51 4.70 15.63
CA GLN A 95 -1.42 5.56 16.82
C GLN A 95 -0.25 6.55 16.80
N ASN A 96 0.81 6.24 16.05
CA ASN A 96 2.09 6.97 16.07
C ASN A 96 2.39 7.70 14.75
N ILE A 97 1.54 7.60 13.73
CA ILE A 97 1.77 8.21 12.42
C ILE A 97 1.96 9.72 12.52
N ALA A 98 1.11 10.39 13.33
CA ALA A 98 1.12 11.83 13.48
C ALA A 98 2.46 12.38 14.00
N MET A 99 3.15 11.64 14.89
CA MET A 99 4.45 12.05 15.46
C MET A 99 5.66 11.51 14.68
N SER A 100 5.48 10.43 13.93
CA SER A 100 6.55 9.73 13.23
C SER A 100 7.09 10.52 12.02
N GLN A 101 8.35 10.26 11.70
CA GLN A 101 9.08 10.87 10.59
C GLN A 101 9.65 9.82 9.63
N SER A 102 9.20 8.56 9.74
CA SER A 102 9.50 7.54 8.73
C SER A 102 8.89 7.94 7.38
N LEU A 103 9.43 7.40 6.28
CA LEU A 103 8.92 7.67 4.93
C LEU A 103 7.41 7.39 4.83
N PHE A 104 6.96 6.21 5.28
CA PHE A 104 5.55 5.83 5.21
C PHE A 104 4.67 6.68 6.11
N SER A 105 5.09 7.02 7.34
CA SER A 105 4.30 7.93 8.19
C SER A 105 4.17 9.33 7.59
N GLN A 106 5.23 9.84 6.96
CA GLN A 106 5.16 11.13 6.28
C GLN A 106 4.24 11.08 5.05
N LEU A 107 4.26 10.00 4.27
CA LEU A 107 3.32 9.78 3.17
C LEU A 107 1.86 9.66 3.66
N TRP A 108 1.61 8.95 4.75
CA TRP A 108 0.28 8.88 5.37
C TRP A 108 -0.20 10.24 5.88
N LYS A 109 0.71 11.09 6.40
CA LYS A 109 0.38 12.47 6.76
C LYS A 109 0.00 13.33 5.56
N GLU A 110 0.63 13.13 4.39
CA GLU A 110 0.21 13.80 3.15
C GLU A 110 -1.15 13.26 2.69
N TYR A 111 -1.35 11.94 2.74
CA TYR A 111 -2.60 11.31 2.35
C TYR A 111 -3.77 11.74 3.24
N ALA A 112 -3.53 11.92 4.54
CA ALA A 112 -4.52 12.39 5.50
C ALA A 112 -5.00 13.83 5.26
N LEU A 113 -4.37 14.61 4.38
CA LEU A 113 -4.95 15.88 3.92
C LEU A 113 -6.28 15.66 3.19
N SER A 114 -6.48 14.48 2.59
CA SER A 114 -7.75 14.08 1.98
C SER A 114 -8.80 13.60 3.00
N ASP A 115 -8.35 13.03 4.12
CA ASP A 115 -9.21 12.56 5.21
C ASP A 115 -8.41 12.46 6.52
N SER A 116 -8.74 13.30 7.50
CA SER A 116 -8.01 13.38 8.77
C SER A 116 -8.14 12.13 9.63
N ARG A 117 -9.11 11.25 9.34
CA ARG A 117 -9.38 10.02 10.10
C ARG A 117 -8.20 9.05 10.12
N TYR A 118 -7.31 9.12 9.13
CA TYR A 118 -6.04 8.38 9.11
C TYR A 118 -5.05 8.83 10.19
N LEU A 119 -5.25 9.98 10.84
CA LEU A 119 -4.40 10.45 11.95
C LEU A 119 -5.09 10.38 13.31
N THR A 120 -6.37 10.06 13.35
CA THR A 120 -7.17 9.97 14.58
C THR A 120 -7.50 8.54 14.99
N SER A 121 -6.95 7.54 14.28
CA SER A 121 -7.20 6.12 14.55
C SER A 121 -8.69 5.75 14.49
N ASP A 122 -9.41 6.32 13.52
CA ASP A 122 -10.83 6.00 13.32
C ASP A 122 -11.05 4.48 13.11
N PRO A 123 -11.97 3.84 13.86
CA PRO A 123 -12.17 2.40 13.78
C PRO A 123 -12.62 1.91 12.41
N PHE A 124 -13.42 2.71 11.67
CA PHE A 124 -13.88 2.31 10.34
C PHE A 124 -12.70 2.30 9.37
N MET A 125 -11.87 3.35 9.37
CA MET A 125 -10.65 3.39 8.55
C MET A 125 -9.69 2.26 8.94
N LEU A 126 -9.46 2.02 10.23
CA LEU A 126 -8.60 0.92 10.66
C LEU A 126 -9.13 -0.44 10.20
N CYS A 127 -10.43 -0.68 10.27
CA CYS A 127 -11.05 -1.93 9.83
C CYS A 127 -10.90 -2.16 8.32
N ILE A 128 -11.16 -1.15 7.47
CA ILE A 128 -11.05 -1.32 6.02
C ILE A 128 -9.59 -1.55 5.60
N GLU A 129 -8.64 -0.80 6.18
CA GLU A 129 -7.21 -0.94 5.89
C GLU A 129 -6.66 -2.27 6.42
N THR A 130 -7.19 -2.76 7.54
CA THR A 130 -6.87 -4.10 8.03
C THR A 130 -7.36 -5.15 7.05
N PHE A 131 -8.61 -5.05 6.58
CA PHE A 131 -9.18 -6.00 5.63
C PHE A 131 -8.38 -6.01 4.32
N THR A 132 -8.02 -4.85 3.78
CA THR A 132 -7.20 -4.76 2.58
C THR A 132 -5.80 -5.33 2.80
N ALA A 133 -5.15 -5.02 3.92
CA ALA A 133 -3.84 -5.55 4.24
C ALA A 133 -3.81 -7.07 4.43
N VAL A 134 -4.82 -7.67 5.08
CA VAL A 134 -4.82 -9.12 5.42
C VAL A 134 -5.53 -10.00 4.40
N VAL A 135 -6.40 -9.44 3.56
CA VAL A 135 -7.14 -10.19 2.53
C VAL A 135 -6.68 -9.80 1.13
N TRP A 136 -6.84 -8.52 0.75
CA TRP A 136 -6.55 -8.09 -0.62
C TRP A 136 -5.05 -8.14 -0.95
N GLY A 137 -4.18 -7.82 0.01
CA GLY A 137 -2.73 -7.91 -0.15
C GLY A 137 -2.26 -9.34 -0.46
N PRO A 138 -2.49 -10.33 0.43
CA PRO A 138 -2.12 -11.72 0.19
C PRO A 138 -2.76 -12.30 -1.08
N LEU A 139 -4.04 -11.99 -1.34
CA LEU A 139 -4.72 -12.44 -2.55
C LEU A 139 -4.06 -11.89 -3.82
N SER A 140 -3.62 -10.63 -3.81
CA SER A 140 -2.90 -10.03 -4.94
C SER A 140 -1.58 -10.77 -5.25
N TRP A 141 -0.82 -11.15 -4.20
CA TRP A 141 0.40 -11.94 -4.37
C TRP A 141 0.11 -13.34 -4.92
N VAL A 142 -0.94 -14.00 -4.43
CA VAL A 142 -1.38 -15.30 -4.94
C VAL A 142 -1.74 -15.19 -6.42
N ILE A 143 -2.50 -14.17 -6.83
CA ILE A 143 -2.87 -13.95 -8.24
C ILE A 143 -1.62 -13.70 -9.09
N ALA A 144 -0.68 -12.87 -8.65
CA ALA A 144 0.58 -12.63 -9.35
C ALA A 144 1.36 -13.95 -9.54
N TRP A 145 1.47 -14.76 -8.49
CA TRP A 145 2.09 -16.08 -8.56
C TRP A 145 1.37 -16.99 -9.57
N MET A 146 0.03 -17.01 -9.56
CA MET A 146 -0.75 -17.81 -10.50
C MET A 146 -0.52 -17.38 -11.95
N ILE A 147 -0.43 -16.09 -12.24
CA ILE A 147 -0.19 -15.59 -13.60
C ILE A 147 1.15 -16.11 -14.14
N CYS A 148 2.20 -16.10 -13.34
CA CYS A 148 3.51 -16.63 -13.73
C CYS A 148 3.49 -18.15 -13.95
N HIS A 149 2.85 -18.91 -13.07
CA HIS A 149 2.92 -20.37 -13.08
C HIS A 149 1.86 -21.06 -13.95
N TYR A 150 0.61 -20.59 -13.97
CA TYR A 150 -0.45 -21.22 -14.77
C TYR A 150 -0.35 -20.89 -16.27
N THR A 151 0.14 -19.70 -16.63
CA THR A 151 0.43 -19.36 -18.04
C THR A 151 1.56 -20.22 -18.61
N TYR A 152 2.53 -20.61 -17.78
CA TYR A 152 3.58 -21.56 -18.15
C TYR A 152 2.99 -22.92 -18.51
N PHE A 153 2.09 -23.48 -17.69
CA PHE A 153 1.44 -24.76 -18.00
C PHE A 153 0.57 -24.72 -19.25
N ARG A 154 -0.15 -23.62 -19.53
CA ARG A 154 -0.93 -23.47 -20.77
C ARG A 154 -0.04 -23.48 -22.01
N THR A 155 1.07 -22.75 -21.99
CA THR A 155 2.01 -22.68 -23.12
C THR A 155 2.87 -23.94 -23.26
N ALA A 156 3.18 -24.63 -22.16
CA ALA A 156 3.83 -25.94 -22.16
C ALA A 156 2.88 -27.06 -22.61
N GLY A 157 1.61 -27.03 -22.19
CA GLY A 157 0.58 -27.99 -22.63
C GLY A 157 0.25 -27.90 -24.12
N GLN A 158 0.31 -26.69 -24.71
CA GLN A 158 0.24 -26.50 -26.16
C GLN A 158 1.39 -27.20 -26.93
N ARG A 159 2.54 -27.48 -26.32
CA ARG A 159 3.61 -28.28 -26.97
C ARG A 159 3.24 -29.75 -27.12
N HIS A 160 2.53 -30.35 -26.16
CA HIS A 160 2.12 -31.76 -26.27
C HIS A 160 1.03 -31.95 -27.33
N ILE A 161 0.10 -31.00 -27.46
CA ILE A 161 -0.96 -31.07 -28.47
C ILE A 161 -0.43 -30.62 -29.85
N GLY A 162 0.50 -29.66 -29.90
CA GLY A 162 1.09 -29.14 -31.14
C GLY A 162 2.09 -30.07 -31.84
N LEU A 163 2.87 -30.88 -31.11
CA LEU A 163 3.75 -31.87 -31.75
C LEU A 163 2.98 -33.07 -32.33
N SER A 164 1.81 -33.41 -31.79
CA SER A 164 1.01 -34.55 -32.29
C SER A 164 0.34 -34.31 -33.65
N ARG A 165 0.19 -33.05 -34.07
CA ARG A 165 -0.41 -32.68 -35.37
C ARG A 165 0.63 -32.47 -36.48
N ALA A 166 1.89 -32.20 -36.14
CA ALA A 166 2.96 -32.05 -37.13
C ALA A 166 3.51 -33.40 -37.64
N ALA A 167 3.29 -34.51 -36.93
CA ALA A 167 3.75 -35.85 -37.31
C ALA A 167 2.71 -36.70 -38.07
N LYS A 168 1.59 -36.11 -38.53
CA LYS A 168 0.55 -36.79 -39.34
C LYS A 168 0.39 -36.19 -40.75
N LEU A 169 1.34 -35.37 -41.20
CA LEU A 169 1.35 -34.73 -42.52
C LEU A 169 2.65 -35.01 -43.32
N LEU A 170 3.38 -36.06 -42.95
CA LEU A 170 4.36 -36.75 -43.78
C LEU A 170 3.95 -38.21 -43.86
#